data_AF-A0A2R4WS00-F1
#
_entry.id   AF-A0A2R4WS00-F1
#
_cell.length_a   1.000
_cell.length_b   1.000
_cell.length_c   1.000
_cell.angle_alpha   90.00
_cell.angle_beta   90.00
_cell.angle_gamma   90.00
#
_symmetry.space_group_name_H-M   'P 1'
#
loop_
_entity.id
_entity.type
_entity.pdbx_description
1 polymer ?
#
loop_
_entity_poly.entity_id
_entity_poly.type
_entity_poly.pdbx_seq_one_letter_code
_entity_poly.pdbx_strand_id
1 'polypeptide(L)'
;MTTKISFDNDYYTYDDGLRLMTEGEVRYNGRFVCRVGVYRRSEYDRAYVREATVLVPTGPTARSMTAEKLRTAVERRLDAIDA
;
A
#
# COMPACT_ATOMS: atom_id res chain seq x y z
N MET A 1 -12.25 -8.72 12.53
CA MET A 1 -10.90 -9.34 12.51
C MET A 1 -9.97 -8.35 11.83
N THR A 2 -8.83 -8.04 12.43
CA THR A 2 -7.88 -7.08 11.86
C THR A 2 -6.86 -7.84 11.01
N THR A 3 -6.92 -7.69 9.68
CA THR A 3 -5.97 -8.36 8.78
C THR A 3 -4.61 -7.67 8.85
N LYS A 4 -3.56 -8.43 9.13
CA LYS A 4 -2.17 -7.96 9.04
C LYS A 4 -1.64 -8.20 7.64
N ILE A 5 -0.92 -7.21 7.12
CA ILE A 5 -0.21 -7.25 5.84
C ILE A 5 1.28 -7.13 6.14
N SER A 6 2.07 -8.10 5.70
CA SER A 6 3.53 -8.03 5.82
C SER A 6 4.12 -7.01 4.84
N PHE A 7 5.32 -6.49 5.10
CA PHE A 7 6.00 -5.59 4.17
C PHE A 7 6.83 -6.33 3.10
N ASP A 8 6.44 -7.57 2.76
CA ASP A 8 7.14 -8.42 1.80
C ASP A 8 6.15 -9.06 0.81
N ASN A 9 5.88 -8.35 -0.30
CA ASN A 9 5.08 -8.83 -1.43
C ASN A 9 3.68 -9.34 -1.06
N ASP A 10 3.14 -8.83 0.05
CA ASP A 10 1.81 -9.16 0.55
C ASP A 10 0.79 -8.12 0.13
N TYR A 11 -0.47 -8.53 0.02
CA TYR A 11 -1.53 -7.67 -0.49
C TYR A 11 -2.84 -7.82 0.27
N TYR A 12 -3.66 -6.79 0.18
CA TYR A 12 -5.05 -6.84 0.60
C TYR A 12 -5.95 -6.23 -0.45
N THR A 13 -7.08 -6.90 -0.68
CA THR A 13 -8.12 -6.46 -1.62
C THR A 13 -9.32 -6.01 -0.80
N TYR A 14 -9.76 -4.78 -1.01
CA TYR A 14 -10.92 -4.17 -0.37
C TYR A 14 -12.17 -4.39 -1.23
N ASP A 15 -13.34 -4.33 -0.60
CA ASP A 15 -14.62 -4.57 -1.27
C ASP A 15 -14.96 -3.52 -2.33
N ASP A 16 -14.35 -2.33 -2.25
CA ASP A 16 -14.48 -1.24 -3.22
C ASP A 16 -13.58 -1.40 -4.46
N GLY A 17 -12.99 -2.59 -4.65
CA GLY A 17 -12.14 -2.89 -5.80
C GLY A 17 -10.74 -2.27 -5.72
N LEU A 18 -10.35 -1.68 -4.59
CA LEU A 18 -8.97 -1.30 -4.32
C LEU A 18 -8.14 -2.53 -3.93
N ARG A 19 -6.92 -2.63 -4.44
CA ARG A 19 -5.90 -3.55 -3.94
C ARG A 19 -4.63 -2.79 -3.62
N LEU A 20 -4.11 -3.04 -2.42
CA LEU A 20 -2.82 -2.51 -1.98
C LEU A 20 -1.85 -3.67 -1.83
N MET A 21 -0.70 -3.57 -2.49
CA MET A 21 0.35 -4.57 -2.45
C MET A 21 1.64 -3.94 -1.95
N THR A 22 2.23 -4.52 -0.92
CA THR A 22 3.55 -4.14 -0.43
C THR A 22 4.63 -4.69 -1.36
N GLU A 23 5.72 -3.95 -1.55
CA GLU A 23 6.77 -4.29 -2.53
C GLU A 23 8.16 -4.24 -1.88
N GLY A 24 8.22 -4.63 -0.61
CA GLY A 24 9.43 -4.56 0.18
C GLY A 24 9.60 -3.23 0.93
N GLU A 25 10.27 -3.33 2.07
CA GLU A 25 10.77 -2.19 2.81
C GLU A 25 12.16 -1.77 2.30
N VAL A 26 12.35 -0.46 2.13
CA VAL A 26 13.61 0.15 1.67
C VAL A 26 13.94 1.39 2.51
N ARG A 27 15.19 1.85 2.41
CA ARG A 27 15.58 3.17 2.95
C ARG A 27 15.44 4.24 1.87
N TYR A 28 14.68 5.29 2.17
CA TYR A 28 14.50 6.46 1.32
C TYR A 28 14.70 7.73 2.13
N ASN A 29 15.62 8.61 1.69
CA ASN A 29 15.98 9.85 2.40
C ASN A 29 16.26 9.64 3.90
N GLY A 30 17.00 8.58 4.24
CA GLY A 30 17.36 8.22 5.61
C GLY A 30 16.23 7.63 6.46
N ARG A 31 15.03 7.41 5.91
CA ARG A 31 13.88 6.82 6.61
C ARG A 31 13.52 5.45 6.04
N PHE A 32 13.00 4.57 6.88
CA PHE A 32 12.42 3.30 6.43
C PHE A 32 11.05 3.56 5.83
N VAL A 33 10.83 3.02 4.64
CA VAL A 33 9.56 3.11 3.92
C VAL A 33 9.22 1.77 3.29
N CYS A 34 7.95 1.40 3.31
CA CYS A 34 7.43 0.33 2.48
C CYS A 34 6.93 0.93 1.16
N ARG A 35 7.37 0.36 0.04
CA ARG A 35 6.78 0.69 -1.26
C ARG A 35 5.43 -0.03 -1.36
N VAL A 36 4.40 0.69 -1.76
CA VAL A 36 3.06 0.14 -1.89
C VAL A 36 2.53 0.45 -3.27
N GLY A 37 2.28 -0.60 -4.04
CA GLY A 37 1.56 -0.51 -5.31
C GLY A 37 0.06 -0.35 -5.03
N VAL A 38 -0.54 0.63 -5.70
CA VAL A 38 -1.98 0.92 -5.65
C VAL A 38 -2.59 0.40 -6.93
N TYR A 39 -3.55 -0.52 -6.80
CA TYR A 39 -4.21 -1.16 -7.92
C TYR A 39 -5.73 -0.97 -7.84
N ARG A 40 -6.36 -0.71 -8.96
CA ARG A 40 -7.82 -0.71 -9.09
C ARG A 40 -8.28 -1.85 -9.97
N ARG A 41 -9.42 -2.42 -9.60
CA ARG A 41 -10.11 -3.39 -10.44
C ARG A 41 -10.60 -2.69 -11.70
N SER A 42 -10.26 -3.23 -12.87
CA SER A 42 -10.78 -2.78 -14.16
C SER A 42 -12.30 -2.96 -14.21
N GLU A 43 -13.00 -2.06 -14.89
CA GLU A 43 -14.44 -2.20 -15.14
C GLU A 43 -14.73 -3.19 -16.28
N TYR A 44 -13.79 -3.34 -17.20
CA TYR A 44 -13.94 -4.14 -18.43
C TYR A 44 -13.49 -5.59 -18.26
N ASP A 45 -12.58 -5.84 -17.31
CA ASP A 45 -12.01 -7.16 -17.06
C ASP A 45 -11.94 -7.45 -15.55
N ARG A 46 -11.68 -8.72 -15.19
CA ARG A 46 -11.53 -9.11 -13.77
C ARG A 46 -10.12 -8.87 -13.22
N ALA A 47 -9.27 -8.13 -13.93
CA ALA A 47 -7.90 -7.86 -13.54
C ALA A 47 -7.77 -6.58 -12.69
N TYR A 48 -6.61 -6.48 -12.05
CA TYR A 48 -6.21 -5.31 -11.28
C TYR A 48 -5.12 -4.58 -12.06
N VAL A 49 -5.35 -3.29 -12.32
CA VAL A 49 -4.41 -2.42 -13.03
C VAL A 49 -3.71 -1.54 -12.01
N ARG A 50 -2.39 -1.38 -12.14
CA ARG A 50 -1.61 -0.51 -11.26
C ARG A 50 -1.84 0.94 -11.67
N GLU A 51 -2.23 1.76 -10.71
CA GLU A 51 -2.44 3.21 -10.92
C GLU A 51 -1.28 4.04 -10.36
N ALA A 52 -0.73 3.62 -9.22
CA ALA A 52 0.29 4.38 -8.53
C ALA A 52 1.26 3.51 -7.73
N THR A 53 2.33 4.16 -7.25
CA THR A 53 3.24 3.62 -6.24
C THR A 53 3.46 4.69 -5.19
N VAL A 54 3.23 4.36 -3.92
CA VAL A 54 3.43 5.29 -2.82
C VAL A 54 4.47 4.76 -1.84
N LEU A 55 5.19 5.68 -1.18
CA LEU A 55 6.15 5.37 -0.13
C LEU A 55 5.50 5.58 1.23
N VAL A 56 5.13 4.49 1.90
CA VAL A 56 4.52 4.53 3.22
C VAL A 56 5.62 4.47 4.29
N PRO A 57 5.75 5.48 5.16
CA PRO A 57 6.71 5.44 6.25
C PRO A 57 6.49 4.24 7.15
N THR A 58 7.58 3.57 7.50
CA THR A 58 7.58 2.46 8.45
C THR A 58 8.57 2.76 9.58
N GLY A 59 8.59 1.87 10.59
CA GLY A 59 9.57 1.91 11.66
C GLY A 59 10.74 0.97 11.36
N PRO A 60 11.93 1.19 11.97
CA PRO A 60 13.15 0.40 11.70
C PRO A 60 13.03 -1.10 12.00
N THR A 61 12.01 -1.52 12.76
CA THR A 61 11.74 -2.91 13.13
C THR A 61 10.36 -3.39 12.68
N ALA A 62 9.59 -2.54 11.98
CA ALA A 62 8.25 -2.89 11.57
C ALA A 62 8.30 -3.89 10.41
N ARG A 63 7.54 -4.99 10.52
CA ARG A 63 7.48 -6.05 9.50
C ARG A 63 6.11 -6.22 8.87
N SER A 64 5.11 -5.58 9.47
CA SER A 64 3.72 -5.62 9.04
C SER A 64 2.96 -4.42 9.60
N MET A 65 1.79 -4.15 9.03
CA MET A 65 0.76 -3.32 9.65
C MET A 65 -0.62 -3.87 9.35
N THR A 66 -1.67 -3.26 9.89
CA THR A 66 -3.03 -3.67 9.57
C THR A 66 -3.44 -3.11 8.21
N ALA A 67 -4.34 -3.82 7.52
CA ALA A 67 -4.88 -3.36 6.24
C ALA A 67 -5.45 -1.93 6.35
N GLU A 68 -6.23 -1.63 7.40
CA GLU A 68 -6.81 -0.29 7.55
C GLU A 68 -5.73 0.79 7.73
N LYS A 69 -4.68 0.52 8.51
CA LYS A 69 -3.56 1.46 8.67
C LYS A 69 -2.81 1.68 7.37
N LEU A 70 -2.62 0.63 6.58
CA LEU A 70 -1.99 0.73 5.26
C LEU A 70 -2.82 1.62 4.35
N ARG A 71 -4.14 1.37 4.29
CA ARG A 71 -5.07 2.17 3.47
C ARG A 71 -5.03 3.64 3.84
N THR A 72 -5.21 3.99 5.11
CA THR A 72 -5.14 5.39 5.56
C THR A 72 -3.81 6.04 5.22
N ALA A 73 -2.70 5.31 5.33
CA ALA A 73 -1.38 5.86 5.01
C ALA A 73 -1.18 6.09 3.50
N VAL A 74 -1.72 5.20 2.66
CA VAL A 74 -1.70 5.33 1.19
C VAL A 74 -2.56 6.51 0.74
N GLU A 75 -3.81 6.59 1.21
CA GLU A 75 -4.76 7.66 0.84
C GLU A 75 -4.17 9.05 1.15
N ARG A 76 -3.65 9.26 2.37
CA ARG A 76 -2.98 10.51 2.75
C ARG A 76 -1.80 10.89 1.85
N ARG A 77 -1.13 9.90 1.25
CA ARG A 77 0.00 10.14 0.35
C ARG A 77 -0.45 10.48 -1.06
N LEU A 78 -1.52 9.87 -1.54
CA LEU A 78 -2.13 10.22 -2.83
C LEU A 78 -2.66 11.65 -2.79
N ASP A 79 -3.39 12.02 -1.73
CA ASP A 79 -3.90 13.39 -1.54
C ASP A 79 -2.79 14.45 -1.55
N ALA A 80 -1.59 14.10 -1.06
CA ALA A 80 -0.44 15.00 -1.02
C ALA A 80 0.35 15.07 -2.34
N ILE A 81 0.13 14.13 -3.26
CA ILE A 81 0.72 14.14 -4.61
C ILE A 81 -0.15 14.98 -5.56
N ASP A 82 -1.47 14.94 -5.35
CA ASP A 82 -2.45 15.64 -6.19
C ASP A 82 -2.68 17.12 -5.78
N ALA A 83 -2.12 17.55 -4.65
CA ALA A 83 -2.19 18.93 -4.12
C ALA A 83 -1.02 19.81 -4.57
#